data_AF-A0A2N8MEC5-F1
#
_entry.id   AF-A0A2N8MEC5-F1
#
_cell.length_a   1.000
_cell.length_b   1.000
_cell.length_c   1.000
_cell.angle_alpha   90.00
_cell.angle_beta   90.00
_cell.angle_gamma   90.00
#
_symmetry.space_group_name_H-M   'P 1'
#
loop_
_entity.id
_entity.type
_entity.pdbx_description
1 polymer ?
#
loop_
_entity_poly.entity_id
_entity_poly.type
_entity_poly.pdbx_seq_one_letter_code
_entity_poly.pdbx_strand_id
1 'polypeptide(L)'
;MSFVTGTARTGEAAAVAEAPLFNGMPLIIGVIAINTFYVCVRIYEQVFGQFAGLDSFAPEFTTYWMTILYIEEPVELISFLALVGWMWKTRDMDVANVAPREEMR
;
A
#
# COMPACT_ATOMS: atom_id res chain seq x y z
N MET A 1 -35.65 -42.15 -29.75
CA MET A 1 -34.30 -42.55 -30.20
C MET A 1 -33.84 -41.54 -31.24
N SER A 2 -32.93 -40.64 -30.86
CA SER A 2 -32.10 -39.87 -31.79
C SER A 2 -30.87 -39.41 -30.99
N PHE A 3 -29.77 -40.11 -31.20
CA PHE A 3 -28.47 -39.77 -30.66
C PHE A 3 -27.85 -38.72 -31.58
N VAL A 4 -27.75 -37.48 -31.11
CA VAL A 4 -26.82 -36.50 -31.70
C VAL A 4 -25.54 -36.57 -30.88
N THR A 5 -24.62 -37.43 -31.34
CA THR A 5 -23.23 -37.44 -30.93
C THR A 5 -22.50 -36.40 -31.77
N GLY A 6 -22.41 -35.17 -31.26
CA GLY A 6 -21.58 -34.11 -31.81
C GLY A 6 -20.26 -34.05 -31.04
N THR A 7 -19.24 -34.68 -31.63
CA THR A 7 -17.82 -34.71 -31.24
C THR A 7 -17.34 -33.58 -30.32
N ALA A 8 -16.90 -33.94 -29.12
CA ALA A 8 -15.90 -33.18 -28.38
C ALA A 8 -14.69 -33.00 -29.30
N ARG A 9 -14.39 -31.76 -29.70
CA ARG A 9 -13.15 -31.42 -30.39
C ARG A 9 -12.46 -30.31 -29.59
N THR A 10 -11.61 -30.76 -28.68
CA THR A 10 -10.26 -30.25 -28.42
C THR A 10 -9.95 -28.93 -29.13
N GLY A 11 -10.27 -27.84 -28.44
CA GLY A 11 -9.49 -26.62 -28.46
C GLY A 11 -9.24 -26.30 -27.00
N GLU A 12 -7.98 -26.38 -26.59
CA GLU A 12 -7.47 -25.62 -25.44
C GLU A 12 -7.91 -24.16 -25.62
N ALA A 13 -9.13 -23.82 -25.20
CA ALA A 13 -9.35 -22.50 -24.65
C ALA A 13 -8.50 -22.53 -23.40
N ALA A 14 -7.25 -22.08 -23.56
CA ALA A 14 -6.25 -22.01 -22.52
C ALA A 14 -6.97 -21.68 -21.23
N ALA A 15 -6.89 -22.58 -20.25
CA ALA A 15 -7.24 -22.23 -18.89
C ALA A 15 -6.31 -21.07 -18.56
N VAL A 16 -6.75 -19.85 -18.85
CA VAL A 16 -6.13 -18.62 -18.40
C VAL A 16 -6.18 -18.80 -16.91
N ALA A 17 -5.05 -19.20 -16.33
CA ALA A 17 -4.97 -19.50 -14.91
C ALA A 17 -5.56 -18.30 -14.19
N GLU A 18 -6.75 -18.47 -13.62
CA GLU A 18 -7.46 -17.36 -12.99
C GLU A 18 -6.55 -16.80 -11.91
N ALA A 19 -6.36 -15.49 -11.89
CA ALA A 19 -5.57 -14.85 -10.85
C ALA A 19 -6.14 -15.25 -9.47
N PRO A 20 -5.29 -15.53 -8.47
CA PRO A 20 -5.74 -15.90 -7.14
C PRO A 20 -6.63 -14.79 -6.56
N LEU A 21 -7.72 -15.19 -5.91
CA LEU A 21 -8.64 -14.24 -5.25
C LEU A 21 -7.91 -13.38 -4.22
N PHE A 22 -7.02 -13.99 -3.44
CA PHE A 22 -6.25 -13.29 -2.43
C PHE A 22 -4.83 -13.02 -2.91
N ASN A 23 -4.43 -11.75 -2.91
CA ASN A 23 -3.04 -11.34 -3.09
C ASN A 23 -2.52 -10.67 -1.80
N GLY A 24 -1.83 -11.44 -0.95
CA GLY A 24 -1.26 -10.94 0.30
C GLY A 24 0.04 -10.15 0.15
N MET A 25 0.63 -10.10 -1.06
CA MET A 25 1.92 -9.44 -1.25
C MET A 25 1.91 -7.94 -0.91
N PRO A 26 0.92 -7.12 -1.34
CA PRO A 26 0.86 -5.71 -0.98
C PRO A 26 0.74 -5.50 0.53
N LEU A 27 -0.02 -6.36 1.22
CA LEU A 27 -0.15 -6.33 2.67
C LEU A 27 1.21 -6.58 3.34
N ILE A 28 1.93 -7.63 2.93
CA ILE A 28 3.24 -7.96 3.49
C ILE A 28 4.24 -6.81 3.27
N ILE A 29 4.24 -6.22 2.07
CA ILE A 29 5.09 -5.07 1.76
C ILE A 29 4.76 -3.89 2.67
N GLY A 30 3.48 -3.54 2.81
CA GLY A 30 3.04 -2.46 3.70
C GLY A 30 3.44 -2.71 5.16
N VAL A 31 3.22 -3.93 5.66
CA VAL A 31 3.55 -4.32 7.04
C VAL A 31 5.06 -4.25 7.28
N ILE A 32 5.89 -4.77 6.38
CA ILE A 32 7.34 -4.74 6.54
C ILE A 32 7.85 -3.29 6.47
N ALA A 33 7.36 -2.51 5.50
CA ALA A 33 7.78 -1.11 5.33
C ALA A 33 7.47 -0.28 6.57
N ILE A 34 6.23 -0.34 7.07
CA ILE A 34 5.80 0.49 8.21
C ILE A 34 6.48 0.07 9.52
N ASN A 35 6.65 -1.24 9.75
CA ASN A 35 7.36 -1.72 10.93
C ASN A 35 8.84 -1.34 10.89
N THR A 36 9.50 -1.51 9.75
CA THR A 36 10.92 -1.14 9.61
C THR A 36 11.11 0.35 9.87
N PHE A 37 10.25 1.19 9.28
CA PHE A 37 10.28 2.62 9.50
C PHE A 37 10.10 2.99 10.97
N TYR A 38 9.04 2.50 11.63
CA TYR A 38 8.78 2.87 13.02
C TYR A 38 9.73 2.22 14.03
N VAL A 39 10.34 1.07 13.73
CA VAL A 39 11.44 0.55 14.55
C VAL A 39 12.65 1.48 14.50
N CYS A 40 12.99 2.03 13.33
CA CYS A 40 14.04 3.04 13.22
C CYS A 40 13.70 4.32 14.01
N VAL A 41 12.47 4.82 13.89
CA VAL A 41 11.98 5.97 14.68
C VAL A 41 12.08 5.66 16.18
N ARG A 42 11.65 4.46 16.60
CA ARG A 42 11.69 4.03 18.01
C ARG A 42 13.12 3.99 18.56
N ILE A 43 14.08 3.53 17.77
CA ILE A 43 15.50 3.52 18.15
C ILE A 43 16.04 4.96 18.19
N TYR A 44 15.67 5.80 17.22
CA TYR A 44 16.05 7.21 17.16
C TYR A 44 15.61 7.96 18.42
N GLU A 45 14.32 7.88 18.79
CA GLU A 45 13.80 8.53 19.99
C GLU A 45 14.40 7.96 21.28
N GLN A 46 14.77 6.67 21.31
CA GLN A 46 15.44 6.08 22.47
C GLN A 46 16.76 6.77 22.78
N VAL A 47 17.50 7.16 21.73
CA VAL A 47 18.80 7.83 21.85
C VAL A 47 18.59 9.34 22.00
N PHE A 48 18.01 9.99 21.01
CA PHE A 48 17.94 11.45 20.96
C PHE A 48 16.87 12.04 21.89
N GLY A 49 15.94 11.23 22.41
CA GLY A 49 14.95 11.68 23.39
C GLY A 49 15.62 12.07 24.72
N GLN A 50 16.62 11.30 25.15
CA GLN A 50 17.37 11.58 26.37
C GLN A 50 18.46 12.64 26.15
N PHE A 51 19.15 12.61 25.00
CA PHE A 51 20.30 13.48 24.75
C PHE A 51 19.94 14.88 24.21
N ALA A 52 18.88 15.00 23.40
CA ALA A 52 18.56 16.22 22.67
C ALA A 52 17.05 16.57 22.66
N GLY A 53 16.23 15.83 23.39
CA GLY A 53 14.76 15.97 23.39
C GLY A 53 14.18 16.61 24.65
N LEU A 54 14.97 16.82 25.71
CA LEU A 54 14.47 17.25 27.02
C LEU A 54 14.21 18.77 27.13
N ASP A 55 15.01 19.59 26.43
CA ASP A 55 14.86 21.05 26.42
C ASP A 55 14.60 21.54 24.99
N SER A 56 13.37 21.97 24.73
CA SER A 56 12.95 22.46 23.41
C SER A 56 13.55 23.82 23.02
N PHE A 57 14.15 24.55 23.97
CA PHE A 57 14.80 25.84 23.69
C PHE A 57 16.27 25.69 23.31
N ALA A 58 16.84 24.50 23.52
CA ALA A 58 18.22 24.20 23.15
C ALA A 58 18.36 24.09 21.61
N PRO A 59 19.47 24.57 21.02
CA PRO A 59 19.67 24.50 19.57
C PRO A 59 19.71 23.07 19.03
N GLU A 60 20.14 22.09 19.84
CA GLU A 60 20.17 20.67 19.50
C GLU A 60 18.77 20.12 19.19
N PHE A 61 17.74 20.61 19.89
CA PHE A 61 16.36 20.22 19.63
C PHE A 61 15.93 20.59 18.22
N THR A 62 16.40 21.74 17.71
CA THR A 62 16.09 22.16 16.34
C THR A 62 16.71 21.21 15.31
N THR A 63 17.94 20.77 15.56
CA THR A 63 18.67 19.87 14.64
C THR A 63 18.07 18.48 14.61
N TYR A 64 17.72 17.91 15.77
CA TYR A 64 17.28 16.51 15.85
C TYR A 64 15.76 16.36 15.72
N TRP A 65 14.97 17.24 16.33
CA TRP A 65 13.52 17.08 16.38
C TRP A 65 12.80 17.99 15.38
N MET A 66 13.10 19.29 15.36
CA MET A 66 12.40 20.20 14.46
C MET A 66 12.69 19.93 12.99
N THR A 67 13.89 19.44 12.68
CA THR A 67 14.24 19.04 11.31
C THR A 67 13.35 17.90 10.82
N ILE A 68 12.99 16.94 11.68
CA ILE A 68 12.05 15.87 11.34
C ILE A 68 10.68 16.48 11.03
N LEU A 69 10.15 17.33 11.91
CA LEU A 69 8.85 17.98 11.73
C LEU A 69 8.79 18.78 10.42
N TYR A 70 9.82 19.57 10.12
CA TYR A 70 9.85 20.38 8.90
C TYR A 70 9.99 19.57 7.61
N ILE A 71 10.47 18.32 7.71
CA ILE A 71 10.55 17.41 6.57
C ILE A 71 9.28 16.59 6.45
N GLU A 72 8.73 16.05 7.55
CA GLU A 72 7.61 15.13 7.50
C GLU A 72 6.32 15.83 7.04
N GLU A 73 6.02 17.04 7.54
CA GLU A 73 4.81 17.78 7.17
C GLU A 73 4.64 17.98 5.65
N PRO A 74 5.63 18.51 4.91
CA PRO A 74 5.50 18.63 3.46
C PRO A 74 5.54 17.27 2.75
N VAL A 75 6.33 16.31 3.24
CA VAL A 75 6.40 14.97 2.64
C VAL A 75 5.05 14.27 2.74
N GLU A 76 4.42 14.27 3.91
CA GLU A 76 3.12 13.65 4.15
C GLU A 76 2.01 14.32 3.34
N LEU A 77 2.01 15.66 3.27
CA LEU A 77 1.04 16.38 2.44
C LEU A 77 1.17 15.99 0.96
N ILE A 78 2.41 15.97 0.43
CA ILE A 78 2.66 15.60 -0.97
C ILE A 78 2.27 14.13 -1.21
N SER A 79 2.66 13.22 -0.30
CA SER A 79 2.31 11.80 -0.39
C SER A 79 0.80 11.58 -0.36
N PHE A 80 0.07 12.29 0.51
CA PHE A 80 -1.38 12.22 0.59
C PHE A 80 -2.03 12.68 -0.72
N LEU A 81 -1.66 13.86 -1.23
CA LEU A 81 -2.20 14.40 -2.47
C LEU A 81 -1.88 13.51 -3.66
N ALA A 82 -0.66 12.96 -3.72
CA ALA A 82 -0.25 12.04 -4.78
C ALA A 82 -1.06 10.74 -4.73
N LEU A 83 -1.25 10.14 -3.55
CA LEU A 83 -2.01 8.91 -3.38
C LEU A 83 -3.49 9.12 -3.74
N VAL A 84 -4.13 10.13 -3.17
CA VAL A 84 -5.55 10.44 -3.44
C VAL A 84 -5.75 10.82 -4.89
N GLY A 85 -4.88 11.66 -5.44
CA GLY A 85 -4.93 12.06 -6.85
C GLY A 85 -4.75 10.88 -7.80
N TRP A 86 -3.85 9.96 -7.46
CA TRP A 86 -3.66 8.72 -8.22
C TRP A 86 -4.90 7.83 -8.14
N MET A 87 -5.43 7.55 -6.94
CA MET A 87 -6.63 6.73 -6.75
C MET A 87 -7.85 7.31 -7.48
N TRP A 88 -8.02 8.63 -7.43
CA TRP A 88 -9.11 9.29 -8.16
C TRP A 88 -8.97 9.14 -9.67
N LYS A 89 -7.74 9.21 -10.18
CA LYS A 89 -7.43 9.09 -11.61
C LYS A 89 -7.51 7.64 -12.11
N THR A 90 -7.20 6.66 -11.28
CA THR A 90 -7.21 5.23 -11.63
C THR A 90 -8.49 4.51 -11.22
N ARG A 91 -9.49 5.21 -10.65
CA ARG A 91 -10.76 4.61 -10.26
C ARG A 91 -11.46 3.95 -11.46
N ASP A 92 -12.20 2.89 -11.17
CA ASP A 92 -13.15 2.34 -12.12
C ASP A 92 -14.28 3.34 -12.36
N MET A 93 -14.59 3.60 -13.63
CA MET A 93 -15.65 4.52 -14.06
C MET A 93 -17.00 3.81 -14.23
N ASP A 94 -17.02 2.48 -14.28
CA ASP A 94 -18.24 1.65 -14.43
C ASP A 94 -18.42 0.68 -13.26
N VAL A 95 -18.26 1.20 -12.03
CA VAL A 95 -18.32 0.41 -10.79
C VAL A 95 -19.65 -0.34 -10.60
N ALA A 96 -20.73 0.11 -11.24
CA ALA A 96 -22.05 -0.54 -11.15
C ALA A 96 -22.09 -1.90 -11.85
N ASN A 97 -21.13 -2.20 -12.74
CA ASN A 97 -21.06 -3.41 -13.54
C ASN A 97 -19.87 -4.31 -13.16
N VAL A 98 -19.32 -4.16 -11.95
CA VAL A 98 -18.22 -5.01 -11.46
C VAL A 98 -18.68 -6.48 -11.36
N ALA A 99 -17.83 -7.41 -11.80
CA ALA A 99 -18.13 -8.84 -11.71
C ALA A 99 -18.01 -9.34 -10.25
N PRO A 100 -18.87 -10.27 -9.79
CA PRO A 100 -18.84 -10.75 -8.40
C PRO A 100 -17.48 -11.29 -7.94
N ARG A 101 -16.71 -11.90 -8.85
CA ARG A 101 -15.36 -12.38 -8.54
C ARG A 101 -14.37 -11.23 -8.29
N GLU A 102 -14.48 -10.16 -9.06
CA GLU A 102 -13.59 -9.00 -8.94
C GLU A 102 -13.92 -8.17 -7.69
N GLU A 103 -15.20 -8.08 -7.33
CA GLU A 103 -15.63 -7.47 -6.06
C GLU A 103 -15.09 -8.22 -4.83
N MET A 104 -14.90 -9.54 -4.94
CA MET A 104 -14.36 -10.40 -3.89
C MET A 104 -12.82 -10.37 -3.77
N ARG A 105 -12.12 -9.78 -4.74
CA ARG A 105 -10.65 -9.78 -4.84
C ARG A 105 -10.03 -8.59 -4.09
#